data_AF-A0A371MQL9-F1
#
_entry.id   AF-A0A371MQL9-F1
#
_cell.length_a   1.000
_cell.length_b   1.000
_cell.length_c   1.000
_cell.angle_alpha   90.00
_cell.angle_beta   90.00
_cell.angle_gamma   90.00
#
_symmetry.space_group_name_H-M   'P 1'
#
loop_
_entity.id
_entity.type
_entity.pdbx_description
1 polymer ?
#
loop_
_entity_poly.entity_id
_entity_poly.type
_entity_poly.pdbx_seq_one_letter_code
_entity_poly.pdbx_strand_id
1 'polypeptide(L)'
;SVNTTKTGAAVTFSPNVAGNYTVSLTARDVVGVENTTTTTLHVADSTPPVATLTTNATVGTSVAKQYAQPGSATRTWSGASSTDNFNITRYRWHLNATSLDDPAAQLSAANTSATGETASFTPTEPGNYTVSLTVVDGDGNANST
;
A
#
# COMPACT_ATOMS: atom_id res chain seq x y z
N SER A 1 -20.89 10.11 -12.31
CA SER A 1 -20.33 11.06 -13.29
C SER A 1 -20.68 12.47 -12.85
N VAL A 2 -19.71 13.24 -12.37
CA VAL A 2 -19.95 14.61 -11.88
C VAL A 2 -19.69 15.57 -13.03
N ASN A 3 -20.62 15.63 -13.99
CA ASN A 3 -20.60 16.67 -15.02
C ASN A 3 -21.19 17.95 -14.42
N THR A 4 -20.33 18.88 -13.99
CA THR A 4 -20.75 20.17 -13.45
C THR A 4 -20.33 21.28 -14.40
N THR A 5 -21.28 22.07 -14.88
CA THR A 5 -21.02 23.27 -15.68
C THR A 5 -21.12 24.51 -14.81
N LYS A 6 -20.16 25.44 -14.96
CA LYS A 6 -20.17 26.75 -14.31
C LYS A 6 -19.88 27.83 -15.34
N THR A 7 -20.36 29.04 -15.10
CA THR A 7 -20.18 30.20 -15.99
C THR A 7 -19.43 31.31 -15.26
N GLY A 8 -18.57 32.02 -15.98
CA GLY A 8 -17.80 33.14 -15.46
C GLY A 8 -16.34 33.07 -15.91
N ALA A 9 -15.62 34.18 -15.80
CA ALA A 9 -14.19 34.24 -16.14
C ALA A 9 -13.32 33.41 -15.19
N ALA A 10 -13.81 33.13 -13.98
CA ALA A 10 -13.18 32.25 -13.00
C ALA A 10 -14.26 31.40 -12.32
N VAL A 11 -13.98 30.11 -12.16
CA VAL A 11 -14.85 29.14 -11.50
C VAL A 11 -14.01 28.21 -10.62
N THR A 12 -14.60 27.71 -9.54
CA THR A 12 -13.95 26.73 -8.66
C THR A 12 -14.66 25.39 -8.74
N PHE A 13 -13.91 24.30 -8.78
CA PHE A 13 -14.43 22.93 -8.67
C PHE A 13 -13.88 22.29 -7.39
N SER A 14 -14.67 21.42 -6.77
CA SER A 14 -14.28 20.68 -5.56
C SER A 14 -14.72 19.22 -5.66
N PRO A 15 -14.16 18.45 -6.63
CA PRO A 15 -14.39 17.01 -6.68
C PRO A 15 -13.91 16.36 -5.38
N ASN A 16 -14.71 15.47 -4.83
CA ASN A 16 -14.43 14.74 -3.58
C ASN A 16 -14.09 13.26 -3.81
N VAL A 17 -13.93 12.86 -5.07
CA VAL A 17 -13.55 11.51 -5.48
C VAL A 17 -12.24 11.62 -6.24
N ALA A 18 -11.24 10.82 -5.87
CA ALA A 18 -9.98 10.78 -6.60
C ALA A 18 -10.17 10.25 -8.03
N GLY A 19 -9.25 10.60 -8.91
CA GLY A 19 -9.25 10.20 -10.31
C GLY A 19 -8.97 11.34 -11.28
N ASN A 20 -9.07 11.01 -12.57
CA ASN A 20 -8.80 11.94 -13.66
C ASN A 20 -10.09 12.56 -14.18
N TYR A 21 -10.11 13.89 -14.23
CA TYR A 21 -11.22 14.70 -14.71
C TYR A 21 -10.81 15.46 -15.97
N THR A 22 -11.74 15.62 -16.91
CA THR A 22 -11.58 16.54 -18.02
C THR A 22 -12.24 17.87 -17.66
N VAL A 23 -11.46 18.94 -17.68
CA VAL A 23 -11.96 20.31 -17.53
C VAL A 23 -12.09 20.90 -18.93
N SER A 24 -13.28 21.39 -19.25
CA SER A 24 -13.58 22.02 -20.55
C SER A 24 -14.02 23.47 -20.33
N LEU A 25 -13.45 24.38 -21.12
CA LEU A 25 -13.85 25.78 -21.18
C LEU A 25 -14.38 26.08 -22.58
N THR A 26 -15.63 26.51 -22.67
CA THR A 26 -16.21 27.10 -23.89
C THR A 26 -16.34 28.60 -23.70
N ALA A 27 -15.71 29.39 -24.57
CA ALA A 27 -15.82 30.84 -24.60
C ALA A 27 -16.60 31.26 -25.85
N ARG A 28 -17.49 32.25 -25.69
CA ARG A 28 -18.32 32.82 -26.75
C ARG A 28 -17.99 34.29 -26.93
N ASP A 29 -17.76 34.73 -28.17
CA ASP A 29 -17.56 36.14 -28.47
C ASP A 29 -18.91 36.91 -28.58
N VAL A 30 -18.83 38.23 -28.81
CA VAL A 30 -20.03 39.10 -28.87
C VAL A 30 -20.92 38.81 -30.08
N VAL A 31 -20.38 38.24 -31.15
CA VAL A 31 -21.15 37.88 -32.36
C VAL A 31 -21.69 36.45 -32.30
N GLY A 32 -21.30 35.69 -31.26
CA GLY A 32 -21.82 34.39 -30.92
C GLY A 32 -21.02 33.19 -31.42
N VAL A 33 -19.77 33.41 -31.84
CA VAL A 33 -18.85 32.34 -32.19
C VAL A 33 -18.27 31.74 -30.91
N GLU A 34 -18.26 30.42 -30.82
CA GLU A 34 -17.75 29.67 -29.67
C GLU A 34 -16.44 28.95 -30.00
N ASN A 35 -15.57 28.84 -28.99
CA ASN A 35 -14.39 27.98 -29.04
C ASN A 35 -14.24 27.22 -27.73
N THR A 36 -13.82 25.96 -27.81
CA THR A 36 -13.65 25.08 -26.66
C THR A 36 -12.21 24.61 -26.54
N THR A 37 -11.68 24.66 -25.31
CA THR A 37 -10.41 24.02 -24.94
C THR A 37 -10.62 23.05 -23.78
N THR A 38 -9.75 22.05 -23.67
CA THR A 38 -9.81 21.02 -22.63
C THR A 38 -8.45 20.79 -21.98
N THR A 39 -8.44 20.50 -20.69
CA THR A 39 -7.27 20.04 -19.95
C THR A 39 -7.66 18.92 -18.97
N THR A 40 -6.67 18.23 -18.41
CA THR A 40 -6.88 17.18 -17.41
C THR A 40 -6.59 17.70 -16.01
N LEU A 41 -7.47 17.38 -15.06
CA LEU A 41 -7.27 17.58 -13.64
C LEU A 41 -7.17 16.20 -12.97
N HIS A 42 -6.03 15.90 -12.35
CA HIS A 42 -5.88 14.73 -11.50
C HIS A 42 -6.19 15.12 -10.05
N VAL A 43 -7.14 14.42 -9.44
CA VAL A 43 -7.46 14.51 -8.02
C VAL A 43 -6.84 13.29 -7.36
N ALA A 44 -5.81 13.49 -6.54
CA ALA A 44 -5.12 12.40 -5.87
C ALA A 44 -5.99 11.78 -4.77
N ASP A 45 -5.86 10.48 -4.58
CA ASP A 45 -6.32 9.81 -3.37
C ASP A 45 -5.45 10.21 -2.18
N SER A 46 -6.09 10.45 -1.05
CA SER A 46 -5.43 10.78 0.22
C SER A 46 -5.75 9.79 1.32
N THR A 47 -6.41 8.68 1.00
CA THR A 47 -6.77 7.64 1.95
C THR A 47 -5.70 6.56 1.91
N PRO A 48 -4.99 6.27 3.02
CA PRO A 48 -4.04 5.18 3.02
C PRO A 48 -4.72 3.80 2.90
N PRO A 49 -4.04 2.82 2.30
CA PRO A 49 -4.49 1.43 2.31
C PRO A 49 -4.54 0.88 3.75
N VAL A 50 -5.24 -0.24 3.94
CA VAL A 50 -5.24 -1.01 5.20
C VAL A 50 -4.38 -2.26 5.00
N ALA A 51 -3.22 -2.29 5.67
CA ALA A 51 -2.31 -3.43 5.62
C ALA A 51 -2.87 -4.61 6.42
N THR A 52 -3.03 -5.77 5.78
CA THR A 52 -3.42 -7.02 6.46
C THR A 52 -2.58 -8.17 5.92
N LEU A 53 -2.04 -8.98 6.83
CA LEU A 53 -1.25 -10.14 6.50
C LEU A 53 -1.86 -11.45 7.02
N THR A 54 -1.60 -12.53 6.30
CA THR A 54 -1.88 -13.91 6.70
C THR A 54 -0.64 -14.77 6.47
N THR A 55 -0.55 -15.92 7.12
CA THR A 55 0.60 -16.82 6.98
C THR A 55 0.19 -18.28 7.18
N ASN A 56 0.98 -19.19 6.63
CA ASN A 56 0.89 -20.62 6.94
C ASN A 56 1.78 -21.03 8.13
N ALA A 57 2.47 -20.08 8.78
CA ALA A 57 3.10 -20.34 10.05
C ALA A 57 2.02 -20.63 11.11
N THR A 58 2.30 -21.60 11.98
CA THR A 58 1.33 -22.10 12.98
C THR A 58 1.64 -21.50 14.34
N VAL A 59 0.65 -21.40 15.22
CA VAL A 59 0.87 -20.99 16.62
C VAL A 59 1.89 -21.91 17.29
N GLY A 60 2.79 -21.34 18.09
CA GLY A 60 3.76 -22.13 18.87
C GLY A 60 3.07 -22.99 19.91
N THR A 61 3.26 -24.30 19.84
CA THR A 61 2.74 -25.23 20.87
C THR A 61 3.60 -25.24 22.13
N SER A 62 4.89 -24.91 22.01
CA SER A 62 5.88 -24.90 23.10
C SER A 62 6.19 -23.51 23.67
N VAL A 63 5.76 -22.44 23.00
CA VAL A 63 5.99 -21.04 23.38
C VAL A 63 4.76 -20.21 23.05
N ALA A 64 4.40 -19.25 23.90
CA ALA A 64 3.25 -18.36 23.70
C ALA A 64 3.53 -17.31 22.59
N LYS A 65 3.69 -17.79 21.35
CA LYS A 65 3.95 -16.98 20.16
C LYS A 65 2.82 -17.17 19.17
N GLN A 66 2.39 -16.05 18.58
CA GLN A 66 1.31 -16.05 17.60
C GLN A 66 1.63 -16.92 16.39
N TYR A 67 2.92 -17.03 16.04
CA TYR A 67 3.45 -17.89 14.99
C TYR A 67 4.78 -18.52 15.43
N ALA A 68 5.02 -19.75 14.99
CA ALA A 68 6.24 -20.53 15.24
C ALA A 68 6.48 -21.50 14.08
N GLN A 69 7.76 -21.84 13.89
CA GLN A 69 8.23 -22.76 12.86
C GLN A 69 9.57 -23.38 13.29
N PRO A 70 9.93 -24.56 12.79
CA PRO A 70 11.30 -25.06 12.89
C PRO A 70 12.29 -24.11 12.21
N GLY A 71 13.52 -24.06 12.71
CA GLY A 71 14.62 -23.38 12.01
C GLY A 71 14.79 -23.92 10.59
N SER A 72 15.16 -23.04 9.65
CA SER A 72 15.32 -23.36 8.23
C SER A 72 14.05 -23.88 7.51
N ALA A 73 12.88 -23.82 8.16
CA ALA A 73 11.62 -24.09 7.48
C ALA A 73 11.12 -22.83 6.76
N THR A 74 10.74 -22.98 5.49
CA THR A 74 10.13 -21.89 4.73
C THR A 74 8.65 -21.74 5.10
N ARG A 75 8.25 -20.50 5.40
CA ARG A 75 6.82 -20.12 5.52
C ARG A 75 6.49 -18.97 4.60
N THR A 76 5.27 -19.00 4.11
CA THR A 76 4.72 -18.01 3.19
C THR A 76 3.84 -17.05 3.95
N TRP A 77 3.96 -15.78 3.60
CA TRP A 77 3.20 -14.65 4.13
C TRP A 77 2.48 -13.99 2.96
N SER A 78 1.20 -13.70 3.12
CA SER A 78 0.36 -13.12 2.08
C SER A 78 -0.29 -11.84 2.56
N GLY A 79 -0.19 -10.80 1.74
CA GLY A 79 -0.81 -9.49 1.95
C GLY A 79 -2.12 -9.35 1.19
N ALA A 80 -2.63 -10.42 0.57
CA ALA A 80 -3.79 -10.42 -0.32
C ALA A 80 -5.09 -9.94 0.34
N SER A 81 -5.15 -9.93 1.67
CA SER A 81 -6.29 -9.40 2.43
C SER A 81 -6.19 -7.90 2.71
N SER A 82 -5.13 -7.23 2.26
CA SER A 82 -5.01 -5.78 2.33
C SER A 82 -6.01 -5.12 1.39
N THR A 83 -6.54 -3.97 1.80
CA THR A 83 -7.60 -3.28 1.04
C THR A 83 -7.25 -1.81 0.85
N ASP A 84 -7.77 -1.23 -0.21
CA ASP A 84 -7.67 0.19 -0.53
C ASP A 84 -8.95 0.64 -1.25
N ASN A 85 -9.28 1.93 -1.22
CA ASN A 85 -10.45 2.48 -1.91
C ASN A 85 -10.23 2.65 -3.43
N PHE A 86 -9.00 2.58 -3.93
CA PHE A 86 -8.70 2.55 -5.37
C PHE A 86 -7.86 1.34 -5.77
N ASN A 87 -6.59 1.30 -5.39
CA ASN A 87 -5.67 0.25 -5.80
C ASN A 87 -4.43 0.17 -4.90
N ILE A 88 -3.99 -1.05 -4.58
CA ILE A 88 -2.67 -1.29 -4.02
C ILE A 88 -1.69 -1.54 -5.16
N THR A 89 -0.57 -0.82 -5.17
CA THR A 89 0.47 -0.97 -6.22
C THR A 89 1.73 -1.65 -5.73
N ARG A 90 1.98 -1.65 -4.42
CA ARG A 90 3.23 -2.21 -3.88
C ARG A 90 3.06 -2.82 -2.50
N TYR A 91 3.75 -3.93 -2.30
CA TYR A 91 3.88 -4.65 -1.05
C TYR A 91 5.37 -4.78 -0.70
N ARG A 92 5.74 -4.43 0.53
CA ARG A 92 7.08 -4.59 1.07
C ARG A 92 7.00 -5.33 2.40
N TRP A 93 7.85 -6.33 2.56
CA TRP A 93 7.89 -7.19 3.73
C TRP A 93 9.24 -7.08 4.40
N HIS A 94 9.24 -7.09 5.73
CA HIS A 94 10.44 -7.19 6.53
C HIS A 94 10.29 -8.30 7.56
N LEU A 95 11.27 -9.19 7.63
CA LEU A 95 11.48 -10.10 8.74
C LEU A 95 12.63 -9.55 9.58
N ASN A 96 12.36 -9.21 10.84
CA ASN A 96 13.37 -8.64 11.74
C ASN A 96 13.56 -9.53 12.96
N ALA A 97 14.79 -9.93 13.24
CA ALA A 97 15.14 -10.62 14.47
C ALA A 97 15.06 -9.63 15.65
N THR A 98 14.34 -10.01 16.71
CA THR A 98 14.25 -9.26 17.97
C THR A 98 15.09 -9.89 19.07
N SER A 99 15.34 -11.19 18.98
CA SER A 99 16.28 -11.92 19.84
C SER A 99 16.72 -13.19 19.12
N LEU A 100 17.97 -13.61 19.29
CA LEU A 100 18.48 -14.89 18.80
C LEU A 100 18.92 -15.74 19.99
N ASP A 101 18.83 -17.05 19.83
CA ASP A 101 19.23 -18.00 20.89
C ASP A 101 20.76 -18.09 20.98
N ASP A 102 21.48 -17.87 19.88
CA ASP A 102 22.93 -17.65 19.90
C ASP A 102 23.25 -16.20 20.31
N PRO A 103 23.85 -15.96 21.50
CA PRO A 103 24.18 -14.62 21.96
C PRO A 103 25.32 -13.94 21.17
N ALA A 104 26.09 -14.69 20.37
CA ALA A 104 27.13 -14.13 19.51
C ALA A 104 26.58 -13.65 18.15
N ALA A 105 25.40 -14.14 17.74
CA ALA A 105 24.80 -13.81 16.45
C ALA A 105 24.27 -12.35 16.43
N GLN A 106 24.49 -11.66 15.31
CA GLN A 106 24.01 -10.30 15.10
C GLN A 106 22.56 -10.32 14.59
N LEU A 107 21.64 -9.62 15.28
CA LEU A 107 20.24 -9.53 14.84
C LEU A 107 20.09 -9.06 13.38
N SER A 108 20.85 -8.03 13.00
CA SER A 108 20.82 -7.46 11.66
C SER A 108 21.24 -8.43 10.56
N ALA A 109 22.09 -9.42 10.87
CA ALA A 109 22.48 -10.44 9.92
C ALA A 109 21.35 -11.44 9.62
N ALA A 110 20.38 -11.59 10.54
CA ALA A 110 19.21 -12.43 10.36
C ALA A 110 18.00 -11.68 9.77
N ASN A 111 18.08 -10.35 9.65
CA ASN A 111 17.02 -9.55 9.04
C ASN A 111 16.98 -9.76 7.53
N THR A 112 15.78 -9.83 6.96
CA THR A 112 15.61 -9.93 5.51
C THR A 112 14.36 -9.18 5.04
N SER A 113 14.28 -8.91 3.75
CA SER A 113 13.19 -8.16 3.14
C SER A 113 12.75 -8.83 1.84
N ALA A 114 11.48 -8.67 1.50
CA ALA A 114 10.90 -9.16 0.26
C ALA A 114 9.87 -8.17 -0.29
N THR A 115 9.51 -8.33 -1.56
CA THR A 115 8.47 -7.55 -2.22
C THR A 115 7.49 -8.46 -2.95
N GLY A 116 6.32 -7.91 -3.27
CA GLY A 116 5.23 -8.65 -3.90
C GLY A 116 4.12 -9.01 -2.91
N GLU A 117 2.93 -9.31 -3.43
CA GLU A 117 1.74 -9.60 -2.61
C GLU A 117 1.95 -10.80 -1.68
N THR A 118 2.83 -11.73 -2.08
CA THR A 118 3.28 -12.85 -1.25
C THR A 118 4.79 -12.80 -1.04
N ALA A 119 5.25 -13.09 0.17
CA ALA A 119 6.64 -13.27 0.51
C ALA A 119 6.88 -14.65 1.14
N SER A 120 8.10 -15.16 1.05
CA SER A 120 8.52 -16.36 1.78
C SER A 120 9.81 -16.11 2.51
N PHE A 121 9.89 -16.60 3.75
CA PHE A 121 11.05 -16.44 4.62
C PHE A 121 11.50 -17.78 5.17
N THR A 122 12.83 -17.93 5.32
CA THR A 122 13.49 -19.16 5.80
C THR A 122 14.60 -18.78 6.80
N PRO A 123 14.26 -18.26 8.00
CA PRO A 123 15.27 -17.91 8.99
C PRO A 123 16.02 -19.17 9.46
N THR A 124 17.36 -19.10 9.45
CA THR A 124 18.23 -20.20 9.86
C THR A 124 18.59 -20.14 11.34
N GLU A 125 18.68 -18.94 11.91
CA GLU A 125 18.99 -18.74 13.31
C GLU A 125 17.73 -18.90 14.19
N PRO A 126 17.75 -19.78 15.20
CA PRO A 126 16.66 -19.86 16.17
C PRO A 126 16.53 -18.57 16.99
N GLY A 127 15.30 -18.13 17.23
CA GLY A 127 15.03 -16.92 17.98
C GLY A 127 13.63 -16.35 17.77
N ASN A 128 13.44 -15.11 18.19
CA ASN A 128 12.20 -14.37 18.00
C ASN A 128 12.35 -13.37 16.86
N TYR A 129 11.32 -13.32 16.02
CA TYR A 129 11.24 -12.42 14.88
C TYR A 129 9.90 -11.68 14.87
N THR A 130 9.90 -10.51 14.26
CA THR A 130 8.69 -9.82 13.80
C THR A 130 8.63 -9.86 12.28
N VAL A 131 7.41 -9.97 11.75
CA VAL A 131 7.13 -9.75 10.32
C VAL A 131 6.27 -8.51 10.22
N SER A 132 6.68 -7.57 9.37
CA SER A 132 5.86 -6.42 9.00
C SER A 132 5.60 -6.39 7.50
N LEU A 133 4.40 -5.96 7.14
CA LEU A 133 3.98 -5.66 5.79
C LEU A 133 3.73 -4.16 5.67
N THR A 134 4.31 -3.51 4.67
CA THR A 134 3.93 -2.16 4.21
C THR A 134 3.27 -2.26 2.86
N VAL A 135 2.03 -1.79 2.76
CA VAL A 135 1.30 -1.64 1.49
C VAL A 135 1.27 -0.18 1.06
N VAL A 136 1.33 0.05 -0.25
CA VAL A 136 1.31 1.39 -0.86
C VAL A 136 0.32 1.40 -2.01
N ASP A 137 -0.51 2.43 -2.08
CA ASP A 137 -1.52 2.60 -3.13
C ASP A 137 -0.94 3.24 -4.42
N GLY A 138 -1.81 3.61 -5.36
CA GLY A 138 -1.44 4.27 -6.62
C GLY A 138 -0.90 5.69 -6.49
N ASP A 139 -1.33 6.43 -5.47
CA ASP A 139 -0.96 7.83 -5.23
C ASP A 139 0.16 7.99 -4.18
N GLY A 140 0.65 6.87 -3.65
CA GLY A 140 1.79 6.80 -2.74
C GLY A 140 1.42 6.80 -1.26
N ASN A 141 0.14 6.76 -0.90
CA ASN A 141 -0.27 6.58 0.49
C ASN A 141 0.10 5.18 0.96
N ALA A 142 0.48 5.06 2.22
CA ALA A 142 1.04 3.82 2.74
C ALA A 142 0.58 3.51 4.16
N ASN A 143 0.52 2.22 4.47
CA ASN A 143 0.22 1.71 5.80
C ASN A 143 1.04 0.46 6.10
N SER A 144 1.33 0.22 7.38
CA SER A 144 2.08 -0.95 7.84
C SER A 144 1.36 -1.66 8.99
N THR A 145 1.52 -2.99 9.04
CA THR A 145 1.12 -3.83 10.19
C THR A 145 2.02 -3.66 11.39
#